data_AF-C5KMU3-F1
#
_entry.id   AF-C5KMU3-F1
#
_cell.length_a   1.000
_cell.length_b   1.000
_cell.length_c   1.000
_cell.angle_alpha   90.00
_cell.angle_beta   90.00
_cell.angle_gamma   90.00
#
_symmetry.space_group_name_H-M   'P 1'
#
loop_
_entity.id
_entity.type
_entity.pdbx_description
1 polymer ?
#
loop_
_entity_poly.entity_id
_entity_poly.type
_entity_poly.pdbx_seq_one_letter_code
_entity_poly.pdbx_strand_id
1 'polypeptide(L)'
;RQLGVLISSEAGYVKAMLDRIRVAGGNLHRLHNIWKSHDIGIRGKMIVMRSVVFASLFYGSETMALNKEETQMHKTFYNTCLRKVIPNH
;
A
#
# COMPACT_ATOMS: atom_id res chain seq x y z
N ARG A 1 22.56 -10.77 3.11
CA ARG A 1 21.99 -11.80 4.02
C ARG A 1 21.03 -11.11 4.97
N GLN A 2 19.72 -11.35 4.85
CA GLN A 2 18.73 -11.35 5.94
C GLN A 2 17.36 -11.74 5.32
N LEU A 3 17.30 -12.99 4.86
CA LEU A 3 16.04 -13.69 4.59
C LEU A 3 15.75 -14.49 5.86
N GLY A 4 14.68 -14.16 6.57
CA GLY A 4 14.27 -14.90 7.77
C GLY A 4 14.33 -14.12 9.08
N VAL A 5 13.80 -12.88 9.12
CA VAL A 5 13.20 -12.44 10.38
C VAL A 5 11.96 -13.30 10.55
N LEU A 6 12.12 -14.35 11.34
CA LEU A 6 11.07 -15.09 12.02
C LEU A 6 10.05 -14.08 12.56
N ILE A 7 8.98 -13.85 11.80
CA ILE A 7 7.80 -13.21 12.34
C ILE A 7 7.07 -14.28 13.16
N SER A 8 7.70 -14.69 14.26
CA SER A 8 7.21 -15.77 15.14
C SER A 8 6.29 -15.24 16.25
N SER A 9 6.02 -13.94 16.26
CA SER A 9 5.05 -13.34 17.17
C SER A 9 4.08 -12.45 16.40
N GLU A 10 2.82 -12.47 16.84
CA GLU A 10 1.75 -11.60 16.36
C GLU A 10 2.17 -10.11 16.41
N ALA A 11 2.89 -9.70 17.45
CA ALA A 11 3.43 -8.36 17.59
C ALA A 11 4.45 -7.99 16.50
N GLY A 12 5.34 -8.91 16.12
CA GLY A 12 6.30 -8.70 15.04
C GLY A 12 5.63 -8.56 13.68
N TYR A 13 4.52 -9.28 13.50
CA TYR A 13 3.73 -9.26 12.28
C TYR A 13 2.99 -7.94 12.08
N VAL A 14 2.29 -7.48 13.11
CA VAL A 14 1.60 -6.19 13.11
C VAL A 14 2.59 -5.06 12.84
N LYS A 15 3.78 -5.09 13.46
CA LYS A 15 4.83 -4.10 13.21
C LYS A 15 5.27 -4.08 11.74
N ALA A 16 5.56 -5.25 11.16
CA ALA A 16 5.98 -5.35 9.77
C ALA A 16 4.90 -4.80 8.80
N MET A 17 3.62 -5.03 9.10
CA MET A 17 2.53 -4.48 8.33
C MET A 17 2.43 -2.96 8.46
N LEU A 18 2.51 -2.41 9.67
CA LEU A 18 2.50 -0.95 9.89
C LEU A 18 3.64 -0.27 9.15
N ASP A 19 4.83 -0.87 9.15
CA ASP A 19 5.98 -0.38 8.38
C ASP A 19 5.69 -0.34 6.87
N ARG A 20 5.03 -1.38 6.32
CA ARG A 20 4.61 -1.41 4.91
C ARG A 20 3.58 -0.34 4.59
N ILE A 21 2.58 -0.14 5.46
CA ILE A 21 1.57 0.94 5.32
C ILE A 21 2.27 2.30 5.32
N ARG A 22 3.21 2.52 6.23
CA ARG A 22 4.00 3.75 6.30
C ARG A 22 4.78 4.00 5.01
N VAL A 23 5.46 2.99 4.47
CA VAL A 23 6.21 3.10 3.21
C VAL A 23 5.26 3.37 2.03
N ALA A 24 4.15 2.65 1.93
CA ALA A 24 3.15 2.85 0.89
C ALA A 24 2.53 4.26 0.97
N GLY A 25 2.23 4.76 2.17
CA GLY A 25 1.77 6.12 2.41
C GLY A 25 2.80 7.17 2.02
N GLY A 26 4.08 6.94 2.31
CA GLY A 26 5.18 7.79 1.87
C GLY A 26 5.30 7.85 0.34
N ASN A 27 5.18 6.72 -0.34
CA ASN A 27 5.17 6.66 -1.80
C ASN A 27 3.96 7.39 -2.40
N LEU A 28 2.77 7.21 -1.81
CA LEU A 28 1.57 7.94 -2.21
C LEU A 28 1.76 9.45 -2.07
N HIS A 29 2.39 9.91 -0.98
CA HIS A 29 2.69 11.34 -0.79
C HIS A 29 3.72 11.86 -1.79
N ARG A 30 4.82 11.12 -2.01
CA ARG A 30 5.89 11.50 -2.95
C ARG A 30 5.38 11.68 -4.38
N LEU A 31 4.37 10.90 -4.77
CA LEU A 31 3.77 10.94 -6.10
C LEU A 31 2.61 11.95 -6.24
N HIS A 32 2.43 12.87 -5.28
CA HIS A 32 1.37 13.88 -5.28
C HIS A 32 1.19 14.62 -6.62
N ASN A 33 2.29 14.96 -7.29
CA ASN A 33 2.24 15.66 -8.58
C ASN A 33 1.67 14.78 -9.72
N ILE A 34 1.91 13.47 -9.68
CA ILE A 34 1.31 12.50 -10.61
C ILE A 34 -0.21 12.46 -10.40
N TRP A 35 -0.67 12.45 -9.15
CA TRP A 35 -2.10 12.38 -8.83
C TRP A 35 -2.85 13.65 -9.23
N LYS A 36 -2.19 14.81 -9.15
CA LYS A 36 -2.76 16.10 -9.58
C LYS A 36 -2.62 16.40 -11.06
N SER A 37 -1.72 15.74 -11.78
CA SER A 37 -1.54 15.96 -13.22
C SER A 37 -2.82 15.60 -13.99
N HIS A 38 -3.23 16.48 -14.90
CA HIS A 38 -4.32 16.24 -15.84
C HIS A 38 -3.85 15.50 -17.10
N ASP A 39 -2.54 15.55 -17.40
CA ASP A 39 -1.94 14.87 -18.55
C ASP A 39 -1.93 13.35 -18.39
N ILE A 40 -1.97 12.88 -17.14
CA ILE A 40 -2.02 11.46 -16.80
C ILE A 40 -3.48 11.07 -16.57
N GLY A 41 -4.04 10.31 -17.50
CA GLY A 41 -5.39 9.76 -17.35
C GLY A 41 -5.52 8.81 -16.14
N ILE A 42 -6.75 8.56 -15.71
CA ILE A 42 -7.08 7.69 -14.56
C ILE A 42 -6.43 6.31 -14.70
N ARG A 43 -6.43 5.73 -15.90
CA ARG A 43 -5.79 4.43 -16.17
C ARG A 43 -4.28 4.46 -15.87
N GLY A 44 -3.58 5.53 -16.25
CA GLY A 44 -2.16 5.70 -15.96
C GLY A 44 -1.92 5.84 -14.46
N LYS A 45 -2.73 6.66 -13.77
CA LYS A 45 -2.66 6.81 -12.31
C LYS A 45 -2.90 5.48 -11.57
N MET A 46 -3.84 4.67 -12.05
CA MET A 46 -4.10 3.33 -11.52
C MET A 46 -2.90 2.38 -11.71
N ILE A 47 -2.22 2.43 -12.86
CA ILE A 47 -1.01 1.64 -13.11
C ILE A 47 0.11 2.05 -12.14
N VAL A 48 0.34 3.35 -11.96
CA VAL A 48 1.36 3.84 -11.01
C VAL A 48 1.02 3.46 -9.57
N MET A 49 -0.25 3.60 -9.17
CA MET A 49 -0.71 3.20 -7.84
C MET A 49 -0.48 1.70 -7.59
N ARG A 50 -0.81 0.83 -8.55
CA ARG A 50 -0.54 -0.61 -8.43
C ARG A 50 0.96 -0.92 -8.36
N SER A 51 1.75 -0.29 -9.22
CA SER A 51 3.17 -0.61 -9.39
C SER A 51 4.05 -0.10 -8.26
N VAL A 52 3.67 0.99 -7.59
CA VAL A 52 4.50 1.63 -6.56
C VAL A 52 3.87 1.51 -5.19
N VAL A 53 2.61 1.93 -5.04
CA VAL A 53 1.95 2.01 -3.73
C VAL A 53 1.54 0.61 -3.27
N PHE A 54 0.84 -0.16 -4.11
CA PHE A 54 0.38 -1.49 -3.73
C PHE A 54 1.51 -2.52 -3.71
N ALA A 55 2.48 -2.44 -4.62
CA ALA A 55 3.68 -3.26 -4.53
C ALA A 55 4.37 -3.08 -3.16
N SER A 56 4.50 -1.85 -2.66
CA SER A 56 5.10 -1.60 -1.33
C SER A 56 4.25 -2.12 -0.17
N LEU A 57 2.93 -2.10 -0.32
CA LEU A 57 1.98 -2.56 0.69
C LEU A 57 1.95 -4.10 0.79
N PHE A 58 1.96 -4.77 -0.36
CA PHE A 58 1.77 -6.22 -0.47
C PHE A 58 3.07 -7.01 -0.56
N TYR A 59 4.22 -6.34 -0.67
CA TYR A 59 5.51 -7.03 -0.69
C TYR A 59 5.69 -7.87 0.58
N GLY A 60 5.81 -9.19 0.42
CA GLY A 60 5.88 -10.14 1.53
C GLY A 60 4.56 -10.45 2.22
N SER A 61 3.42 -10.02 1.67
CA SER A 61 2.06 -10.44 2.03
C SER A 61 1.52 -11.53 1.08
N GLU A 62 2.14 -11.68 -0.10
CA GLU A 62 1.74 -12.61 -1.17
C GLU A 62 1.72 -14.09 -0.73
N THR A 63 2.46 -14.41 0.33
CA THR A 63 2.62 -15.77 0.87
C THR A 63 1.91 -16.00 2.20
N MET A 64 1.13 -15.04 2.72
CA MET A 64 0.50 -15.14 4.05
C MET A 64 -1.02 -14.97 3.97
N ALA A 65 -1.76 -15.85 4.66
CA ALA A 65 -3.20 -15.73 4.79
C ALA A 65 -3.52 -14.51 5.65
N LEU A 66 -4.12 -13.48 5.04
CA LEU A 66 -4.52 -12.26 5.75
C LEU A 66 -5.62 -12.56 6.75
N ASN A 67 -5.44 -12.16 8.01
CA ASN A 67 -6.50 -12.18 8.99
C ASN A 67 -7.53 -11.04 8.72
N LYS A 68 -8.69 -11.09 9.38
CA LYS A 68 -9.79 -10.13 9.15
C LYS A 68 -9.39 -8.68 9.44
N GLU A 69 -8.59 -8.45 10.47
CA GLU A 69 -8.15 -7.12 10.89
C GLU A 69 -7.24 -6.50 9.82
N GLU A 70 -6.31 -7.29 9.29
CA GLU A 70 -5.44 -6.86 8.19
C GLU A 70 -6.21 -6.53 6.94
N THR A 71 -7.17 -7.38 6.60
CA THR A 71 -8.02 -7.17 5.44
C THR A 71 -8.74 -5.83 5.57
N GLN A 72 -9.20 -5.49 6.77
CA GLN A 72 -9.86 -4.22 7.05
C GLN A 72 -8.89 -3.03 6.96
N MET A 73 -7.67 -3.15 7.48
CA MET A 73 -6.62 -2.13 7.35
C MET A 73 -6.24 -1.89 5.88
N HIS A 74 -5.98 -2.96 5.12
CA HIS A 74 -5.69 -2.88 3.69
C HIS A 74 -6.83 -2.21 2.91
N LYS A 75 -8.09 -2.57 3.20
CA LYS A 75 -9.27 -1.91 2.61
C LYS A 75 -9.32 -0.42 2.92
N THR A 76 -9.07 -0.05 4.17
CA THR A 76 -9.08 1.35 4.62
C THR A 76 -7.99 2.16 3.91
N PHE A 77 -6.79 1.60 3.82
CA PHE A 77 -5.68 2.22 3.10
C PHE A 77 -5.96 2.33 1.60
N TYR A 78 -6.50 1.28 0.98
CA TYR A 78 -6.90 1.25 -0.43
C TYR A 78 -7.92 2.37 -0.74
N ASN A 79 -8.98 2.48 0.06
CA ASN A 79 -9.98 3.54 -0.08
C ASN A 79 -9.38 4.93 0.09
N THR A 80 -8.40 5.09 1.00
CA THR A 80 -7.66 6.35 1.17
C THR A 80 -6.84 6.69 -0.08
N CYS A 81 -6.21 5.70 -0.71
CA CYS A 81 -5.50 5.88 -1.96
C CYS A 81 -6.45 6.30 -3.09
N LEU A 82 -7.60 5.63 -3.23
CA LEU A 82 -8.59 5.96 -4.25
C LEU A 82 -9.06 7.41 -4.14
N ARG A 83 -9.46 7.88 -2.95
CA ARG A 83 -9.89 9.28 -2.75
C ARG A 83 -8.82 10.31 -3.12
N LYS A 84 -7.54 9.97 -2.95
CA LYS A 84 -6.42 10.86 -3.29
C LYS A 84 -6.05 10.83 -4.77
N VAL A 85 -6.20 9.68 -5.41
CA VAL A 85 -5.82 9.46 -6.82
C VAL A 85 -6.97 9.81 -7.77
N ILE A 86 -8.21 9.62 -7.33
CA ILE A 86 -9.45 9.87 -8.06
C ILE A 86 -10.32 10.79 -7.21
N PRO A 87 -10.19 12.12 -7.35
CA PRO A 87 -10.93 13.08 -6.53
C PRO A 87 -12.46 13.05 -6.72
N ASN A 88 -12.94 12.40 -7.80
CA ASN A 88 -14.35 12.40 -8.23
C ASN A 88 -15.03 11.03 -8.06
N HIS A 89 -14.61 10.20 -7.10
CA HIS A 89 -15.23 8.90 -6.80
C HIS A 89 -15.59 8.78 -5.31
#